data_AF-A0A932QFN3-F1
#
_entry.id   AF-A0A932QFN3-F1
#
_cell.length_a   1.000
_cell.length_b   1.000
_cell.length_c   1.000
_cell.angle_alpha   90.00
_cell.angle_beta   90.00
_cell.angle_gamma   90.00
#
_symmetry.space_group_name_H-M   'P 1'
#
loop_
_entity.id
_entity.type
_entity.pdbx_description
1 polymer ?
#
loop_
_entity_poly.entity_id
_entity_poly.type
_entity_poly.pdbx_seq_one_letter_code
_entity_poly.pdbx_strand_id
1 'polypeptide(L)'
;MHRPITANGQRLDLRVVNLDCEGDAAALRRGLAACPGVTEVDIAFRSAGVTVQFDSAAIAGAAITARLTEIGFPPYAGNTPGQRAHWKNPKVRASATSGMLLLLGWVAGSAGAPTGVVTAVYAASLLVGAYYFGREALNDVIREHEVGIEALMTVAAVVSMLMGAPGEGAMLAFLYSMSEAAEGYTGEKTRAAVQALMELAPKTALVLRGGFEKEIPVEAVVVGDRFIVKPGESMPTDGDVTAGHSSVNQAPVTGESLPVRKAPGDSVFAGTLNGEGALEVRATKVFAENTIARIIHMVEAARERKGTSERFIERFGKRYSPTVLAAGVLMAIVPSLVWQAEWMT
;
A
#
# COMPACT_ATOMS: atom_id res chain seq x y z
N MET A 1 -5.33 -23.39 8.40
CA MET A 1 -4.44 -24.45 8.91
C MET A 1 -3.07 -23.84 9.08
N HIS A 2 -2.66 -23.51 10.31
CA HIS A 2 -1.30 -23.01 10.58
C HIS A 2 -0.32 -24.19 10.46
N ARG A 3 0.65 -24.07 9.55
CA ARG A 3 1.79 -24.99 9.48
C ARG A 3 2.74 -24.70 10.65
N PRO A 4 3.43 -25.73 11.19
CA PRO A 4 4.36 -25.55 12.30
C PRO A 4 5.54 -24.67 11.87
N ILE A 5 5.87 -23.70 12.70
CA ILE A 5 7.02 -22.81 12.56
C ILE A 5 8.28 -23.68 12.62
N THR A 6 9.13 -23.65 11.59
CA THR A 6 10.45 -24.30 11.61
C THR A 6 11.32 -23.64 12.68
N ALA A 7 12.24 -24.38 13.30
CA ALA A 7 13.05 -23.92 14.44
C ALA A 7 13.90 -22.66 14.19
N ASN A 8 14.03 -22.21 12.93
CA ASN A 8 14.80 -21.03 12.49
C ASN A 8 13.95 -19.96 11.77
N GLY A 9 12.62 -20.02 11.89
CA GLY A 9 11.72 -19.05 11.27
C GLY A 9 11.93 -17.65 11.82
N GLN A 10 12.36 -16.72 10.96
CA GLN A 10 12.46 -15.30 11.27
C GLN A 10 11.37 -14.53 10.53
N ARG A 11 10.90 -13.45 11.17
CA ARG A 11 9.94 -12.51 10.61
C ARG A 11 10.66 -11.20 10.32
N LEU A 12 10.50 -10.71 9.10
CA LEU A 12 11.02 -9.42 8.65
C LEU A 12 9.86 -8.56 8.17
N ASP A 13 9.59 -7.50 8.94
CA ASP A 13 8.56 -6.52 8.64
C ASP A 13 9.22 -5.32 7.98
N LEU A 14 8.84 -5.06 6.72
CA LEU A 14 9.38 -4.00 5.90
C LEU A 14 8.24 -3.15 5.34
N ARG A 15 8.56 -1.90 5.03
CA ARG A 15 7.72 -1.07 4.17
C ARG A 15 8.38 -1.00 2.81
N VAL A 16 7.61 -1.09 1.74
CA VAL A 16 8.12 -1.00 0.37
C VAL A 16 7.51 0.20 -0.35
N VAL A 17 8.20 0.65 -1.38
CA VAL A 17 7.76 1.74 -2.26
C VAL A 17 7.06 1.17 -3.48
N ASN A 18 6.16 1.94 -4.11
CA ASN A 18 5.41 1.58 -5.33
C ASN A 18 4.39 0.44 -5.15
N LEU A 19 3.93 0.19 -3.92
CA LEU A 19 2.89 -0.79 -3.63
C LEU A 19 1.57 -0.04 -3.41
N ASP A 20 0.84 0.19 -4.49
CA ASP A 20 -0.29 1.15 -4.50
C ASP A 20 -1.65 0.47 -4.79
N CYS A 21 -1.66 -0.69 -5.46
CA CYS A 21 -2.89 -1.46 -5.71
C CYS A 21 -2.77 -2.95 -5.33
N GLU A 22 -3.90 -3.67 -5.45
CA GLU A 22 -3.95 -5.11 -5.24
C GLU A 22 -3.16 -5.88 -6.32
N GLY A 23 -3.16 -5.42 -7.57
CA GLY A 23 -2.29 -5.94 -8.63
C GLY A 23 -0.79 -5.84 -8.32
N ASP A 24 -0.36 -4.72 -7.72
CA ASP A 24 1.02 -4.54 -7.25
C ASP A 24 1.34 -5.53 -6.11
N ALA A 25 0.39 -5.75 -5.20
CA ALA A 25 0.51 -6.73 -4.13
C ALA A 25 0.62 -8.16 -4.67
N ALA A 26 -0.16 -8.49 -5.70
CA ALA A 26 -0.08 -9.78 -6.39
C ALA A 26 1.27 -9.95 -7.12
N ALA A 27 1.76 -8.91 -7.82
CA ALA A 27 3.07 -8.92 -8.46
C ALA A 27 4.21 -9.11 -7.45
N LEU A 28 4.15 -8.40 -6.33
CA LEU A 28 5.11 -8.51 -5.22
C LEU A 28 5.09 -9.91 -4.59
N ARG A 29 3.90 -10.46 -4.32
CA ARG A 29 3.73 -11.82 -3.77
C ARG A 29 4.37 -12.85 -4.68
N ARG A 30 4.16 -12.73 -6.00
CA ARG A 30 4.77 -13.60 -7.01
C ARG A 30 6.30 -13.48 -7.04
N GLY A 31 6.82 -12.25 -6.95
CA GLY A 31 8.25 -11.98 -6.94
C GLY A 31 8.97 -12.59 -5.73
N LEU A 32 8.33 -12.55 -4.55
CA LEU A 32 8.86 -13.10 -3.30
C LEU A 32 8.63 -14.60 -3.16
N ALA A 33 7.53 -15.14 -3.69
CA ALA A 33 7.28 -16.59 -3.71
C ALA A 33 8.31 -17.36 -4.56
N ALA A 34 8.98 -16.67 -5.50
CA ALA A 34 10.06 -17.25 -6.29
C ALA A 34 11.40 -17.36 -5.53
N CYS A 35 11.51 -16.83 -4.31
CA CYS A 35 12.73 -16.90 -3.51
C CYS A 35 12.79 -18.18 -2.64
N PRO A 36 13.85 -18.99 -2.76
CA PRO A 36 14.07 -20.13 -1.85
C PRO A 36 14.20 -19.64 -0.40
N GLY A 37 13.50 -20.32 0.53
CA GLY A 37 13.55 -20.00 1.96
C GLY A 37 12.46 -19.06 2.47
N VAL A 38 11.68 -18.44 1.57
CA VAL A 38 10.48 -17.68 1.96
C VAL A 38 9.32 -18.64 2.21
N THR A 39 8.75 -18.59 3.41
CA THR A 39 7.71 -19.54 3.86
C THR A 39 6.32 -18.94 3.78
N GLU A 40 6.18 -17.68 4.18
CA GLU A 40 4.91 -16.94 4.16
C GLU A 40 5.17 -15.47 3.83
N VAL A 41 4.30 -14.88 3.01
CA VAL A 41 4.37 -13.47 2.62
C VAL A 41 3.00 -12.85 2.82
N ASP A 42 2.89 -12.01 3.83
CA ASP A 42 1.71 -11.20 4.06
C ASP A 42 1.96 -9.78 3.56
N ILE A 43 1.04 -9.28 2.74
CA ILE A 43 1.20 -8.01 2.04
C ILE A 43 0.01 -7.14 2.36
N ALA A 44 0.35 -6.07 3.04
CA ALA A 44 -0.54 -5.04 3.45
C ALA A 44 -0.42 -3.84 2.51
N PHE A 45 -0.96 -3.96 1.29
CA PHE A 45 -0.76 -2.95 0.24
C PHE A 45 -1.24 -1.56 0.64
N ARG A 46 -2.35 -1.46 1.39
CA ARG A 46 -2.88 -0.18 1.89
C ARG A 46 -1.93 0.54 2.85
N SER A 47 -1.15 -0.20 3.63
CA SER A 47 -0.14 0.35 4.55
C SER A 47 1.27 0.30 3.96
N ALA A 48 1.41 -0.10 2.68
CA ALA A 48 2.62 -0.51 1.98
C ALA A 48 3.55 -1.40 2.84
N GLY A 49 2.94 -2.23 3.69
CA GLY A 49 3.61 -3.15 4.59
C GLY A 49 3.82 -4.50 3.93
N VAL A 50 4.97 -5.10 4.18
CA VAL A 50 5.34 -6.42 3.69
C VAL A 50 5.93 -7.17 4.87
N THR A 51 5.23 -8.21 5.30
CA THR A 51 5.68 -9.12 6.34
C THR A 51 6.14 -10.40 5.68
N VAL A 52 7.44 -10.69 5.77
CA VAL A 52 8.03 -11.91 5.20
C VAL A 52 8.46 -12.83 6.33
N GLN A 53 7.92 -14.04 6.37
CA GLN A 53 8.47 -15.13 7.17
C GLN A 53 9.41 -15.96 6.30
N PHE A 54 10.64 -16.14 6.76
CA PHE A 54 11.67 -16.86 6.03
C PHE A 54 12.52 -17.71 6.98
N ASP A 55 13.11 -18.76 6.43
CA ASP A 55 14.09 -19.57 7.13
C ASP A 55 15.46 -18.89 7.05
N SER A 56 15.95 -18.44 8.21
CA SER A 56 17.24 -17.77 8.33
C SER A 56 18.44 -18.67 7.98
N ALA A 57 18.26 -19.99 7.94
CA ALA A 57 19.28 -20.92 7.46
C ALA A 57 19.36 -21.00 5.92
N ALA A 58 18.29 -20.63 5.21
CA ALA A 58 18.19 -20.72 3.76
C ALA A 58 18.44 -19.37 3.05
N ILE A 59 18.03 -18.26 3.66
CA ILE A 59 18.17 -16.93 3.05
C ILE A 59 18.39 -15.85 4.14
N ALA A 60 19.31 -14.92 3.86
CA ALA A 60 19.52 -13.76 4.72
C ALA A 60 18.49 -12.66 4.42
N GLY A 61 18.05 -11.91 5.44
CA GLY A 61 17.12 -10.79 5.26
C GLY A 61 17.59 -9.73 4.25
N ALA A 62 18.91 -9.53 4.13
CA ALA A 62 19.50 -8.64 3.13
C ALA A 62 19.23 -9.07 1.68
N ALA A 63 19.17 -10.38 1.42
CA ALA A 63 18.87 -10.91 0.09
C ALA A 63 17.40 -10.67 -0.29
N ILE A 64 16.48 -10.72 0.69
CA ILE A 64 15.07 -10.37 0.50
C ILE A 64 14.93 -8.89 0.14
N THR A 65 15.63 -7.99 0.84
CA THR A 65 15.64 -6.55 0.52
C THR A 65 16.24 -6.23 -0.85
N ALA A 66 17.27 -6.98 -1.27
CA ALA A 66 17.85 -6.83 -2.60
C ALA A 66 16.83 -7.28 -3.68
N ARG A 67 16.16 -8.42 -3.46
CA ARG A 67 15.16 -8.93 -4.38
C ARG A 67 14.00 -7.96 -4.55
N LEU A 68 13.47 -7.43 -3.44
CA LEU A 68 12.44 -6.39 -3.41
C LEU A 68 12.80 -5.20 -4.31
N THR A 69 14.06 -4.77 -4.27
CA THR A 69 14.56 -3.68 -5.12
C THR A 69 14.58 -4.08 -6.60
N GLU A 70 15.01 -5.29 -6.95
CA GLU A 70 15.02 -5.79 -8.33
C GLU A 70 13.62 -5.89 -8.96
N ILE A 71 12.62 -6.31 -8.17
CA ILE A 71 11.24 -6.43 -8.66
C ILE A 71 10.49 -5.08 -8.68
N GLY A 72 11.16 -3.98 -8.36
CA GLY A 72 10.61 -2.61 -8.45
C GLY A 72 9.94 -2.10 -7.17
N PHE A 73 10.08 -2.83 -6.06
CA PHE A 73 9.49 -2.51 -4.76
C PHE A 73 10.57 -2.29 -3.69
N PRO A 74 11.46 -1.29 -3.84
CA PRO A 74 12.59 -1.11 -2.94
C PRO A 74 12.13 -0.88 -1.49
N PRO A 75 12.85 -1.43 -0.49
CA PRO A 75 12.57 -1.18 0.92
C PRO A 75 12.67 0.31 1.25
N TYR A 76 11.77 0.78 2.10
CA TYR A 76 11.73 2.16 2.56
C TYR A 76 12.77 2.38 3.66
N ALA A 77 13.82 3.16 3.38
CA ALA A 77 14.97 3.35 4.27
C ALA A 77 14.85 4.56 5.24
N GLY A 78 13.65 5.00 5.61
CA GLY A 78 13.48 6.18 6.49
C GLY A 78 12.25 6.17 7.39
N ASN A 79 12.25 7.03 8.41
CA ASN A 79 11.20 7.12 9.44
C ASN A 79 9.95 7.94 9.05
N THR A 80 9.84 8.40 7.81
CA THR A 80 8.66 9.13 7.33
C THR A 80 8.59 8.89 5.84
N PRO A 81 7.53 8.32 5.24
CA PRO A 81 7.27 8.56 3.82
C PRO A 81 7.11 10.06 3.70
N GLY A 82 8.15 10.72 3.23
CA GLY A 82 7.99 12.06 2.70
C GLY A 82 6.89 11.93 1.66
N GLN A 83 5.83 12.74 1.80
CA GLN A 83 4.85 12.98 0.76
C GLN A 83 5.60 13.16 -0.55
N ARG A 84 5.71 12.12 -1.36
CA ARG A 84 6.25 12.27 -2.70
C ARG A 84 5.23 13.13 -3.44
N ALA A 85 5.71 14.16 -4.13
CA ALA A 85 4.86 14.97 -4.99
C ALA A 85 4.06 14.02 -5.89
N HIS A 86 2.72 14.04 -5.74
CA HIS A 86 1.79 13.06 -6.34
C HIS A 86 1.96 12.91 -7.86
N TRP A 87 2.52 13.93 -8.52
CA TRP A 87 2.90 13.96 -9.93
C TRP A 87 4.02 12.97 -10.31
N LYS A 88 4.72 12.38 -9.34
CA LYS A 88 5.73 11.34 -9.57
C LYS A 88 5.15 9.93 -9.66
N ASN A 89 3.87 9.72 -9.32
CA ASN A 89 3.24 8.41 -9.45
C ASN A 89 3.11 8.03 -10.94
N PRO A 90 3.62 6.85 -11.36
CA PRO A 90 3.64 6.47 -12.76
C PRO A 90 2.22 6.26 -13.36
N LYS A 91 1.21 5.90 -12.56
CA LYS A 91 -0.19 5.79 -12.99
C LYS A 91 -0.80 7.17 -13.28
N VAL A 92 -0.54 8.16 -12.42
CA VAL A 92 -0.96 9.56 -12.63
C VAL A 92 -0.34 10.13 -13.90
N ARG A 93 0.95 9.87 -14.12
CA ARG A 93 1.64 10.29 -15.35
C ARG A 93 1.03 9.64 -16.58
N ALA A 94 0.77 8.34 -16.55
CA ALA A 94 0.16 7.61 -17.65
C ALA A 94 -1.24 8.16 -17.99
N SER A 95 -2.10 8.35 -16.98
CA SER A 95 -3.42 8.94 -17.17
C SER A 95 -3.34 10.35 -17.76
N ALA A 96 -2.47 11.22 -17.23
CA ALA A 96 -2.28 12.57 -17.77
C ALA A 96 -1.77 12.56 -19.21
N THR A 97 -0.81 11.70 -19.54
CA THR A 97 -0.31 11.55 -20.91
C THR A 97 -1.36 10.99 -21.87
N SER A 98 -2.18 10.02 -21.44
CA SER A 98 -3.28 9.46 -22.23
C SER A 98 -4.36 10.51 -22.51
N GLY A 99 -4.74 11.30 -21.49
CA GLY A 99 -5.67 12.43 -21.64
C GLY A 99 -5.13 13.53 -22.55
N MET A 100 -3.84 13.87 -22.45
CA MET A 100 -3.21 14.84 -23.34
C MET A 100 -3.21 14.35 -24.80
N LEU A 101 -2.88 13.07 -25.03
CA LEU A 101 -2.94 12.48 -26.37
C LEU A 101 -4.37 12.40 -26.91
N LEU A 102 -5.36 12.11 -26.06
CA LEU A 102 -6.78 12.09 -26.44
C LEU A 102 -7.23 13.48 -26.92
N LEU A 103 -6.89 14.52 -26.15
CA LEU A 103 -7.18 15.91 -26.53
C LEU A 103 -6.47 16.31 -27.82
N LEU A 104 -5.21 15.92 -27.99
CA LEU A 104 -4.47 16.16 -29.24
C LEU A 104 -5.12 15.44 -30.43
N GLY A 105 -5.59 14.21 -30.25
CA GLY A 105 -6.32 13.47 -31.29
C GLY A 105 -7.62 14.17 -31.69
N TRP A 106 -8.37 14.69 -30.70
CA TRP A 106 -9.61 15.43 -30.93
C TRP A 106 -9.36 16.79 -31.64
N VAL A 107 -8.33 17.52 -31.22
CA VAL A 107 -7.93 18.78 -31.87
C VAL A 107 -7.41 18.53 -33.29
N ALA A 108 -6.58 17.51 -33.49
CA ALA A 108 -6.08 17.16 -34.82
C ALA A 108 -7.23 16.75 -35.76
N GLY A 109 -8.20 15.96 -35.28
CA GLY A 109 -9.39 15.59 -36.03
C GLY A 109 -10.25 16.78 -36.43
N SER A 110 -10.48 17.72 -35.51
CA SER A 110 -11.25 18.94 -35.79
C SER A 110 -10.53 19.94 -36.69
N ALA A 111 -9.19 19.94 -36.68
CA ALA A 111 -8.36 20.74 -37.58
C ALA A 111 -8.21 20.13 -39.00
N GLY A 112 -8.84 18.97 -39.27
CA GLY A 112 -8.78 18.32 -40.58
C GLY A 112 -7.47 17.57 -40.86
N ALA A 113 -6.75 17.14 -39.81
CA ALA A 113 -5.57 16.30 -39.98
C ALA A 113 -5.89 14.97 -40.67
N PRO A 114 -4.93 14.35 -41.38
CA PRO A 114 -5.14 13.07 -42.04
C PRO A 114 -5.64 11.99 -41.08
N THR A 115 -6.62 11.20 -41.51
CA THR A 115 -7.29 10.18 -40.69
C THR A 115 -6.28 9.21 -40.06
N GLY A 116 -5.25 8.81 -40.81
CA GLY A 116 -4.20 7.93 -40.29
C GLY A 116 -3.39 8.53 -39.13
N VAL A 117 -3.15 9.85 -39.16
CA VAL A 117 -2.46 10.55 -38.06
C VAL A 117 -3.38 10.59 -36.83
N VAL A 118 -4.65 10.95 -37.02
CA VAL A 118 -5.63 11.00 -35.92
C VAL A 118 -5.81 9.63 -35.27
N THR A 119 -5.97 8.58 -36.06
CA THR A 119 -6.07 7.20 -35.56
C THR A 119 -4.80 6.77 -34.83
N ALA A 120 -3.61 7.13 -35.32
CA ALA A 120 -2.35 6.82 -34.64
C ALA A 120 -2.23 7.54 -33.29
N VAL A 121 -2.67 8.81 -33.18
CA VAL A 121 -2.69 9.54 -31.90
C VAL A 121 -3.66 8.90 -30.91
N TYR A 122 -4.86 8.52 -31.35
CA TYR A 122 -5.81 7.79 -30.50
C TYR A 122 -5.30 6.40 -30.11
N ALA A 123 -4.64 5.67 -31.00
CA ALA A 123 -3.97 4.41 -30.69
C ALA A 123 -2.93 4.59 -29.57
N ALA A 124 -2.11 5.64 -29.67
CA ALA A 124 -1.11 5.96 -28.65
C ALA A 124 -1.76 6.32 -27.31
N SER A 125 -2.84 7.12 -27.33
CA SER A 125 -3.61 7.45 -26.13
C SER A 125 -4.19 6.20 -25.45
N LEU A 126 -4.77 5.29 -26.24
CA LEU A 126 -5.30 4.01 -25.77
C LEU A 126 -4.20 3.14 -25.17
N LEU A 127 -3.08 2.93 -25.87
CA LEU A 127 -1.98 2.10 -25.37
C LEU A 127 -1.39 2.64 -24.06
N VAL A 128 -1.23 3.95 -23.95
CA VAL A 128 -0.70 4.58 -22.74
C VAL A 128 -1.70 4.48 -21.58
N GLY A 129 -2.99 4.76 -21.83
CA GLY A 129 -4.04 4.66 -20.81
C GLY A 129 -4.31 3.23 -20.36
N ALA A 130 -4.26 2.28 -21.30
CA ALA A 130 -4.54 0.86 -21.05
C ALA A 130 -3.34 0.05 -20.59
N TYR A 131 -2.14 0.65 -20.51
CA TYR A 131 -0.92 -0.10 -20.19
C TYR A 131 -1.00 -0.85 -18.85
N TYR A 132 -1.49 -0.19 -17.79
CA TYR A 132 -1.57 -0.79 -16.45
C TYR A 132 -2.71 -1.79 -16.35
N PHE A 133 -3.96 -1.36 -16.54
CA PHE A 133 -5.12 -2.24 -16.41
C PHE A 133 -5.15 -3.35 -17.48
N GLY A 134 -4.62 -3.11 -18.68
CA GLY A 134 -4.55 -4.13 -19.74
C GLY A 134 -3.53 -5.22 -19.42
N ARG A 135 -2.41 -4.86 -18.78
CA ARG A 135 -1.44 -5.83 -18.27
C ARG A 135 -2.01 -6.63 -17.09
N GLU A 136 -2.77 -5.97 -16.22
CA GLU A 136 -3.49 -6.60 -15.11
C GLU A 136 -4.53 -7.59 -15.65
N ALA A 137 -5.41 -7.15 -16.56
CA ALA A 137 -6.37 -8.01 -17.26
C ALA A 137 -5.73 -9.25 -17.88
N LEU A 138 -4.60 -9.08 -18.57
CA LEU A 138 -3.91 -10.20 -19.22
C LEU A 138 -3.34 -11.18 -18.17
N ASN A 139 -2.78 -10.66 -17.09
CA ASN A 139 -2.28 -11.48 -16.00
C ASN A 139 -3.42 -12.27 -15.33
N ASP A 140 -4.54 -11.63 -15.06
CA ASP A 140 -5.66 -12.23 -14.32
C ASP A 140 -6.36 -13.32 -15.16
N VAL A 141 -6.54 -13.05 -16.46
CA VAL A 141 -7.12 -14.04 -17.39
C VAL A 141 -6.19 -15.23 -17.57
N ILE A 142 -4.88 -15.01 -17.80
CA ILE A 142 -3.95 -16.11 -18.13
C ILE A 142 -3.54 -16.90 -16.89
N ARG A 143 -3.22 -16.23 -15.78
CA ARG A 143 -2.68 -16.90 -14.59
C ARG A 143 -3.76 -17.30 -13.62
N GLU A 144 -4.73 -16.42 -13.40
CA GLU A 144 -5.71 -16.57 -12.33
C GLU A 144 -7.03 -17.18 -12.87
N HIS A 145 -7.17 -17.26 -14.19
CA HIS A 145 -8.38 -17.73 -14.89
C HIS A 145 -9.63 -16.94 -14.46
N GLU A 146 -9.43 -15.68 -14.09
CA GLU A 146 -10.50 -14.76 -13.68
C GLU A 146 -10.75 -13.72 -14.76
N VAL A 147 -12.02 -13.49 -15.08
CA VAL A 147 -12.45 -12.48 -16.05
C VAL A 147 -13.04 -11.30 -15.28
N GLY A 148 -12.20 -10.31 -15.01
CA GLY A 148 -12.52 -9.09 -14.27
C GLY A 148 -13.13 -7.97 -15.12
N ILE A 149 -13.30 -6.79 -14.50
CA ILE A 149 -13.76 -5.57 -15.20
C ILE A 149 -12.68 -5.09 -16.18
N GLU A 150 -11.43 -5.27 -15.81
CA GLU A 150 -10.22 -4.95 -16.56
C GLU A 150 -10.19 -5.70 -17.91
N ALA A 151 -10.57 -6.99 -17.91
CA ALA A 151 -10.67 -7.80 -19.12
C ALA A 151 -11.79 -7.30 -20.05
N LEU A 152 -12.97 -7.01 -19.49
CA LEU A 152 -14.08 -6.45 -20.24
C LEU A 152 -13.71 -5.10 -20.88
N MET A 153 -13.07 -4.22 -20.10
CA MET A 153 -12.61 -2.90 -20.56
C MET A 153 -11.54 -3.01 -21.66
N THR A 154 -10.59 -3.93 -21.50
CA THR A 154 -9.53 -4.16 -22.50
C THR A 154 -10.11 -4.65 -23.83
N VAL A 155 -11.03 -5.63 -23.77
CA VAL A 155 -11.73 -6.12 -24.96
C VAL A 155 -12.55 -5.02 -25.61
N ALA A 156 -13.31 -4.25 -24.84
CA ALA A 156 -14.11 -3.14 -25.37
C ALA A 156 -13.26 -2.08 -26.07
N ALA A 157 -12.12 -1.69 -25.49
CA ALA A 157 -11.19 -0.72 -26.08
C ALA A 157 -10.60 -1.24 -27.40
N VAL A 158 -10.19 -2.52 -27.45
CA VAL A 158 -9.65 -3.15 -28.67
C VAL A 158 -10.73 -3.26 -29.75
N VAL A 159 -11.94 -3.70 -29.40
CA VAL A 159 -13.06 -3.82 -30.35
C VAL A 159 -13.45 -2.46 -30.93
N SER A 160 -13.54 -1.42 -30.09
CA SER A 160 -13.82 -0.04 -30.53
C SER A 160 -12.76 0.46 -31.53
N MET A 161 -11.48 0.15 -31.29
CA MET A 161 -10.40 0.46 -32.21
C MET A 161 -10.56 -0.26 -33.57
N LEU A 162 -10.93 -1.55 -33.55
CA LEU A 162 -11.13 -2.36 -34.74
C LEU A 162 -12.38 -1.96 -35.54
N MET A 163 -13.43 -1.48 -34.86
CA MET A 163 -14.67 -0.99 -35.47
C MET A 163 -14.53 0.41 -36.10
N GLY A 164 -13.33 0.99 -36.11
CA GLY A 164 -13.09 2.30 -36.70
C GLY A 164 -13.54 3.47 -35.80
N ALA A 165 -13.76 3.22 -34.51
CA ALA A 165 -14.09 4.23 -33.50
C ALA A 165 -12.92 4.47 -32.52
N PRO A 166 -11.70 4.81 -33.00
CA PRO A 166 -10.50 4.87 -32.16
C PRO A 166 -10.61 5.92 -31.04
N GLY A 167 -11.38 6.98 -31.23
CA GLY A 167 -11.62 8.01 -30.23
C GLY A 167 -12.42 7.51 -29.02
N GLU A 168 -13.37 6.59 -29.22
CA GLU A 168 -14.18 6.02 -28.15
C GLU A 168 -13.34 5.07 -27.29
N GLY A 169 -12.57 4.18 -27.91
CA GLY A 169 -11.65 3.28 -27.21
C GLY A 169 -10.58 4.05 -26.41
N ALA A 170 -10.01 5.11 -27.00
CA ALA A 170 -9.06 5.98 -26.30
C ALA A 170 -9.71 6.73 -25.12
N MET A 171 -10.94 7.21 -25.27
CA MET A 171 -11.71 7.85 -24.20
C MET A 171 -11.97 6.88 -23.04
N LEU A 172 -12.42 5.66 -23.33
CA LEU A 172 -12.64 4.63 -22.31
C LEU A 172 -11.35 4.30 -21.54
N ALA A 173 -10.24 4.13 -22.26
CA ALA A 173 -8.93 3.86 -21.65
C ALA A 173 -8.46 5.02 -20.76
N PHE A 174 -8.63 6.26 -21.21
CA PHE A 174 -8.30 7.45 -20.43
C PHE A 174 -9.13 7.56 -19.15
N LEU A 175 -10.46 7.42 -19.25
CA LEU A 175 -11.36 7.54 -18.10
C LEU A 175 -11.05 6.48 -17.05
N TYR A 176 -10.82 5.23 -17.48
CA TYR A 176 -10.44 4.16 -16.57
C TYR A 176 -9.09 4.44 -15.89
N SER A 177 -8.08 4.82 -16.68
CA SER A 177 -6.75 5.17 -16.17
C SER A 177 -6.81 6.33 -15.17
N MET A 178 -7.69 7.31 -15.40
CA MET A 178 -7.92 8.43 -14.49
C MET A 178 -8.59 7.98 -13.18
N SER A 179 -9.59 7.09 -13.25
CA SER A 179 -10.21 6.51 -12.06
C SER A 179 -9.19 5.73 -11.21
N GLU A 180 -8.36 4.91 -11.83
CA GLU A 180 -7.32 4.13 -11.14
C GLU A 180 -6.25 5.04 -10.50
N ALA A 181 -5.86 6.11 -11.20
CA ALA A 181 -4.96 7.13 -10.64
C ALA A 181 -5.58 7.87 -9.45
N ALA A 182 -6.88 8.18 -9.51
CA ALA A 182 -7.61 8.83 -8.43
C ALA A 182 -7.75 7.91 -7.20
N GLU A 183 -8.00 6.62 -7.43
CA GLU A 183 -8.07 5.63 -6.36
C GLU A 183 -6.74 5.56 -5.58
N GLY A 184 -5.61 5.41 -6.28
CA GLY A 184 -4.28 5.42 -5.67
C GLY A 184 -4.01 6.69 -4.85
N TYR A 185 -4.39 7.86 -5.39
CA TYR A 185 -4.25 9.14 -4.69
C TYR A 185 -5.04 9.20 -3.36
N THR A 186 -6.28 8.71 -3.35
CA THR A 186 -7.09 8.70 -2.12
C THR A 186 -6.52 7.75 -1.05
N GLY A 187 -5.92 6.63 -1.47
CA GLY A 187 -5.22 5.69 -0.60
C GLY A 187 -4.02 6.33 0.11
N GLU A 188 -3.15 7.00 -0.65
CA GLU A 188 -1.96 7.68 -0.12
C GLU A 188 -2.32 8.74 0.93
N LYS A 189 -3.33 9.58 0.65
CA LYS A 189 -3.77 10.64 1.57
C LYS A 189 -4.26 10.07 2.91
N THR A 190 -4.96 8.95 2.86
CA THR A 190 -5.48 8.25 4.03
C THR A 190 -4.36 7.73 4.93
N ARG A 191 -3.23 7.32 4.33
CA ARG A 191 -2.03 6.84 5.02
C ARG A 191 -1.25 7.97 5.71
N ALA A 192 -1.13 9.13 5.07
CA ALA A 192 -0.45 10.30 5.65
C ALA A 192 -1.09 10.77 6.98
N ALA A 193 -2.42 10.67 7.11
CA ALA A 193 -3.13 11.04 8.34
C ALA A 193 -2.77 10.14 9.54
N VAL A 194 -2.44 8.86 9.31
CA VAL A 194 -1.99 7.95 10.37
C VAL A 194 -0.53 8.23 10.75
N GLN A 195 0.28 8.66 9.80
CA GLN A 195 1.68 9.01 10.07
C GLN A 195 1.85 10.29 10.87
N ALA A 196 0.92 11.24 10.74
CA ALA A 196 0.88 12.41 11.63
C ALA A 196 0.74 12.02 13.11
N LEU A 197 0.11 10.88 13.43
CA LEU A 197 0.08 10.33 14.79
C LEU A 197 1.45 9.78 15.23
N MET A 198 2.31 9.34 14.31
CA MET A 198 3.66 8.89 14.64
C MET A 198 4.60 10.06 14.98
N GLU A 199 4.31 11.28 14.53
CA GLU A 199 5.07 12.47 14.90
C GLU A 199 4.88 12.89 16.36
N LEU A 200 3.90 12.31 17.08
CA LEU A 200 3.74 12.49 18.52
C LEU A 200 4.77 11.69 19.35
N ALA A 201 5.42 10.69 18.77
CA ALA A 201 6.43 9.90 19.48
C ALA A 201 7.79 10.62 19.46
N PRO A 202 8.51 10.71 20.60
CA PRO A 202 9.83 11.32 20.65
C PRO A 202 10.83 10.50 19.82
N LYS A 203 11.71 11.20 19.08
CA LYS A 203 12.72 10.59 18.20
C LYS A 203 13.97 10.12 18.95
N THR A 204 14.20 10.69 20.12
CA THR A 204 15.36 10.41 20.97
C THR A 204 14.93 10.06 22.38
N ALA A 205 15.79 9.34 23.08
CA ALA A 205 15.65 8.95 24.48
C ALA A 205 16.96 9.25 25.22
N LEU A 206 16.85 9.82 26.42
CA LEU A 206 17.98 10.04 27.32
C LEU A 206 18.17 8.78 28.17
N VAL A 207 19.19 7.98 27.87
CA VAL A 207 19.48 6.73 28.60
C VAL A 207 20.66 6.88 29.55
N LEU A 208 20.59 6.19 30.69
CA LEU A 208 21.69 6.05 31.64
C LEU A 208 22.44 4.74 31.37
N ARG A 209 23.58 4.81 30.68
CA ARG A 209 24.43 3.64 30.40
C ARG A 209 25.84 3.88 30.95
N GLY A 210 26.35 2.91 31.73
CA GLY A 210 27.68 3.03 32.33
C GLY A 210 27.83 4.18 33.32
N GLY A 211 26.72 4.64 33.92
CA GLY A 211 26.71 5.76 34.87
C GLY A 211 26.65 7.15 34.22
N PHE A 212 26.60 7.24 32.89
CA PHE A 212 26.50 8.51 32.17
C PHE A 212 25.18 8.61 31.42
N GLU A 213 24.63 9.82 31.37
CA GLU A 213 23.48 10.16 30.53
C GLU A 213 23.93 10.27 29.06
N LYS A 214 23.22 9.59 28.17
CA LYS A 214 23.46 9.63 26.73
C LYS A 214 22.14 9.71 25.99
N GLU A 215 22.03 10.69 25.10
CA GLU A 215 20.90 10.76 24.18
C GLU A 215 21.14 9.80 23.00
N ILE A 216 20.17 8.92 22.76
CA ILE A 216 20.21 7.93 21.67
C ILE A 216 18.89 7.95 20.89
N PRO A 217 18.86 7.47 19.64
CA PRO A 217 17.62 7.21 18.92
C PRO A 217 16.73 6.25 19.72
N VAL A 218 15.41 6.48 19.71
CA VAL A 218 14.46 5.65 20.47
C VAL A 218 14.47 4.19 20.02
N GLU A 219 14.81 3.93 18.76
CA GLU A 219 14.94 2.59 18.18
C GLU A 219 16.14 1.81 18.72
N ALA A 220 17.14 2.51 19.30
CA ALA A 220 18.32 1.91 19.89
C ALA A 220 18.16 1.60 21.40
N VAL A 221 16.98 1.89 21.96
CA VAL A 221 16.62 1.52 23.34
C VAL A 221 16.32 0.03 23.39
N VAL A 222 16.97 -0.67 24.31
CA VAL A 222 16.77 -2.10 24.55
C VAL A 222 16.07 -2.34 25.87
N VAL A 223 15.39 -3.48 26.00
CA VAL A 223 14.76 -3.88 27.27
C VAL A 223 15.82 -3.91 28.37
N GLY A 224 15.50 -3.30 29.52
CA GLY A 224 16.38 -3.18 30.67
C GLY A 224 17.21 -1.89 30.70
N ASP A 225 17.27 -1.10 29.63
CA ASP A 225 17.85 0.24 29.70
C ASP A 225 17.10 1.09 30.72
N ARG A 226 17.84 1.94 31.45
CA ARG A 226 17.26 2.99 32.27
C ARG A 226 17.24 4.27 31.47
N PHE A 227 16.08 4.87 31.28
CA PHE A 227 15.95 6.17 30.63
C PHE A 227 15.38 7.20 31.60
N ILE A 228 15.78 8.44 31.40
CA ILE A 228 15.37 9.60 32.20
C ILE A 228 14.37 10.39 31.37
N VAL A 229 13.24 10.73 31.97
CA VAL A 229 12.22 11.58 31.36
C VAL A 229 12.06 12.82 32.20
N LYS A 230 12.36 13.98 31.63
CA LYS A 230 12.27 15.26 32.32
C LYS A 230 10.82 15.76 32.33
N PRO A 231 10.49 16.73 33.20
CA PRO A 231 9.19 17.38 33.19
C PRO A 231 8.82 17.91 31.80
N GLY A 232 7.61 17.62 31.32
CA GLY A 232 7.13 18.02 30.00
C GLY A 232 7.62 17.18 28.82
N GLU A 233 8.44 16.15 29.05
CA GLU A 233 8.87 15.22 27.98
C GLU A 233 7.90 14.04 27.83
N SER A 234 7.84 13.49 26.61
CA SER A 234 7.05 12.30 26.31
C SER A 234 7.85 11.02 26.61
N MET A 235 7.19 9.98 27.10
CA MET A 235 7.80 8.69 27.38
C MET A 235 8.25 8.01 26.08
N PRO A 236 9.56 7.70 25.90
CA PRO A 236 10.07 7.10 24.67
C PRO A 236 9.61 5.66 24.42
N THR A 237 9.45 4.87 25.48
CA THR A 237 8.95 3.48 25.39
C THR A 237 8.18 3.10 26.66
N ASP A 238 7.57 1.92 26.66
CA ASP A 238 6.93 1.34 27.84
C ASP A 238 8.00 0.95 28.88
N GLY A 239 7.68 1.13 30.16
CA GLY A 239 8.62 0.81 31.22
C GLY A 239 8.03 0.90 32.62
N ASP A 240 8.87 0.57 33.61
CA ASP A 240 8.53 0.65 35.03
C ASP A 240 9.39 1.71 35.70
N VAL A 241 8.75 2.59 36.50
CA VAL A 241 9.45 3.64 37.23
C VAL A 241 10.38 3.02 38.26
N THR A 242 11.65 3.40 38.23
CA THR A 242 12.69 2.97 39.18
C THR A 242 13.04 4.06 40.19
N ALA A 243 12.91 5.33 39.83
CA ALA A 243 13.12 6.46 40.73
C ALA A 243 12.30 7.69 40.29
N GLY A 244 12.05 8.60 41.24
CA GLY A 244 11.27 9.82 41.01
C GLY A 244 9.79 9.67 41.32
N HIS A 245 9.10 10.82 41.42
CA HIS A 245 7.65 10.91 41.59
C HIS A 245 7.13 12.01 40.67
N SER A 246 6.10 11.72 39.89
CA SER A 246 5.51 12.70 38.96
C SER A 246 4.06 12.35 38.66
N SER A 247 3.31 13.31 38.11
CA SER A 247 2.04 13.07 37.45
C SER A 247 2.30 12.77 35.98
N VAL A 248 1.65 11.76 35.41
CA VAL A 248 1.80 11.40 34.00
C VAL A 248 0.45 11.53 33.31
N ASN A 249 0.39 12.35 32.26
CA ASN A 249 -0.80 12.48 31.44
C ASN A 249 -0.85 11.32 30.44
N GLN A 250 -1.82 10.42 30.66
CA GLN A 250 -2.02 9.22 29.85
C GLN A 250 -3.12 9.37 28.78
N ALA A 251 -3.70 10.57 28.63
CA ALA A 251 -4.77 10.84 27.67
C ALA A 251 -4.51 10.35 26.23
N PRO A 252 -3.28 10.45 25.68
CA PRO A 252 -2.99 9.95 24.33
C PRO A 252 -3.20 8.43 24.15
N VAL A 253 -3.15 7.65 25.23
CA VAL A 253 -3.23 6.19 25.21
C VAL A 253 -4.54 5.68 25.80
N THR A 254 -4.95 6.22 26.96
CA THR A 254 -6.13 5.75 27.70
C THR A 254 -7.40 6.55 27.39
N GLY A 255 -7.26 7.77 26.86
CA GLY A 255 -8.37 8.71 26.68
C GLY A 255 -8.82 9.40 27.97
N GLU A 256 -8.17 9.13 29.10
CA GLU A 256 -8.48 9.77 30.38
C GLU A 256 -7.70 11.08 30.55
N SER A 257 -8.42 12.19 30.76
CA SER A 257 -7.83 13.53 30.81
C SER A 257 -7.12 13.88 32.12
N LEU A 258 -7.34 13.11 33.20
CA LEU A 258 -6.73 13.39 34.50
C LEU A 258 -5.35 12.72 34.60
N PRO A 259 -4.27 13.47 34.90
CA PRO A 259 -2.95 12.90 35.09
C PRO A 259 -2.91 11.90 36.26
N VAL A 260 -2.23 10.78 36.06
CA VAL A 260 -2.09 9.71 37.05
C VAL A 260 -0.76 9.86 37.77
N ARG A 261 -0.75 9.83 39.11
CA ARG A 261 0.50 9.85 39.87
C ARG A 261 1.29 8.56 39.65
N LYS A 262 2.60 8.70 39.52
CA LYS A 262 3.57 7.61 39.33
C LYS A 262 4.69 7.71 40.34
N ALA A 263 5.00 6.57 40.94
CA ALA A 263 6.05 6.35 41.92
C ALA A 263 6.87 5.10 41.53
N PRO A 264 8.01 4.81 42.19
CA PRO A 264 8.79 3.62 41.91
C PRO A 264 7.96 2.34 42.03
N GLY A 265 8.01 1.49 41.00
CA GLY A 265 7.20 0.28 40.86
C GLY A 265 5.98 0.43 39.93
N ASP A 266 5.57 1.65 39.60
CA ASP A 266 4.45 1.88 38.68
C ASP A 266 4.86 1.77 37.21
N SER A 267 3.96 1.27 36.36
CA SER A 267 4.17 1.20 34.91
C SER A 267 3.81 2.52 34.20
N VAL A 268 4.56 2.84 33.16
CA VAL A 268 4.32 3.97 32.23
C VAL A 268 4.25 3.47 30.79
N PHE A 269 3.47 4.16 29.97
CA PHE A 269 3.25 3.81 28.57
C PHE A 269 3.99 4.78 27.64
N ALA A 270 4.49 4.26 26.52
CA ALA A 270 5.06 5.08 25.46
C ALA A 270 4.08 6.17 25.01
N GLY A 271 4.59 7.35 24.66
CA GLY A 271 3.79 8.48 24.17
C GLY A 271 3.00 9.24 25.24
N THR A 272 3.05 8.83 26.52
CA THR A 272 2.45 9.58 27.62
C THR A 272 3.35 10.74 28.06
N LEU A 273 2.76 11.83 28.53
CA LEU A 273 3.51 13.05 28.86
C LEU A 273 3.85 13.09 30.35
N ASN A 274 5.13 13.27 30.66
CA ASN A 274 5.56 13.50 32.03
C ASN A 274 5.16 14.91 32.50
N GLY A 275 4.62 15.00 33.71
CA GLY A 275 4.20 16.23 34.34
C GLY A 275 5.37 16.95 35.00
N GLU A 276 5.34 17.04 36.33
CA GLU A 276 6.16 18.01 37.08
C GLU A 276 7.51 17.46 37.58
N GLY A 277 7.63 16.15 37.81
CA GLY A 277 8.85 15.53 38.36
C GLY A 277 9.64 14.74 37.32
N ALA A 278 10.97 14.69 37.45
CA ALA A 278 11.78 13.79 36.62
C ALA A 278 11.55 12.33 37.06
N LEU A 279 11.45 11.44 36.07
CA LEU A 279 11.29 10.00 36.29
C LEU A 279 12.47 9.24 35.69
N GLU A 280 13.00 8.29 36.44
CA GLU A 280 13.89 7.26 35.89
C GLU A 280 13.11 5.98 35.69
N VAL A 281 13.07 5.49 34.45
CA VAL A 281 12.22 4.39 34.04
C VAL A 281 13.08 3.29 33.44
N ARG A 282 12.83 2.04 33.81
CA ARG A 282 13.42 0.87 33.17
C ARG A 282 12.55 0.44 32.00
N ALA A 283 13.13 0.41 30.80
CA ALA A 283 12.43 -0.03 29.59
C ALA A 283 12.00 -1.50 29.72
N THR A 284 10.71 -1.77 29.54
CA THR A 284 10.15 -3.13 29.52
C THR A 284 9.92 -3.63 28.11
N LYS A 285 9.82 -2.74 27.12
CA LYS A 285 9.64 -3.07 25.71
C LYS A 285 10.55 -2.24 24.81
N VAL A 286 10.91 -2.83 23.66
CA VAL A 286 11.57 -2.13 22.56
C VAL A 286 10.58 -1.24 21.80
N PHE A 287 11.09 -0.29 21.03
CA PHE A 287 10.26 0.64 20.24
C PHE A 287 9.23 -0.06 19.35
N ALA A 288 9.60 -1.17 18.70
CA ALA A 288 8.72 -1.91 17.79
C ALA A 288 7.53 -2.61 18.48
N GLU A 289 7.57 -2.80 19.80
CA GLU A 289 6.58 -3.59 20.56
C GLU A 289 5.86 -2.78 21.63
N ASN A 290 6.18 -1.49 21.75
CA ASN A 290 5.60 -0.62 22.76
C ASN A 290 4.10 -0.37 22.53
N THR A 291 3.44 0.26 23.51
CA THR A 291 1.98 0.45 23.47
C THR A 291 1.53 1.25 22.25
N ILE A 292 2.27 2.30 21.87
CA ILE A 292 1.98 3.10 20.69
C ILE A 292 2.13 2.28 19.40
N ALA A 293 3.22 1.51 19.26
CA ALA A 293 3.46 0.65 18.11
C ALA A 293 2.35 -0.41 17.96
N ARG A 294 1.86 -0.99 19.06
CA ARG A 294 0.73 -1.93 19.04
C ARG A 294 -0.58 -1.26 18.63
N ILE A 295 -0.86 -0.05 19.14
CA ILE A 295 -2.04 0.72 18.72
C ILE A 295 -1.97 1.01 17.22
N ILE A 296 -0.82 1.47 16.73
CA ILE A 296 -0.59 1.72 15.30
C ILE A 296 -0.84 0.45 14.48
N HIS A 297 -0.24 -0.67 14.88
CA HIS A 297 -0.41 -1.94 14.15
C HIS A 297 -1.86 -2.41 14.14
N MET A 298 -2.60 -2.27 15.25
CA MET A 298 -4.03 -2.60 15.30
C MET A 298 -4.85 -1.69 14.38
N VAL A 299 -4.54 -0.39 14.33
CA VAL A 299 -5.22 0.57 13.44
C VAL A 299 -4.89 0.29 11.96
N GLU A 300 -3.64 -0.03 11.65
CA GLU A 300 -3.21 -0.43 10.30
C GLU A 300 -3.90 -1.73 9.86
N ALA A 301 -3.88 -2.77 10.69
CA ALA A 301 -4.55 -4.04 10.42
C ALA A 301 -6.08 -3.89 10.26
N ALA A 302 -6.70 -2.98 11.02
CA ALA A 302 -8.12 -2.67 10.86
C ALA A 302 -8.43 -2.00 9.51
N ARG A 303 -7.53 -1.13 9.02
CA ARG A 303 -7.66 -0.44 7.73
C ARG A 303 -7.45 -1.33 6.51
N GLU A 304 -6.70 -2.43 6.67
CA GLU A 304 -6.45 -3.38 5.58
C GLU A 304 -7.68 -4.19 5.18
N ARG A 305 -8.72 -4.23 6.03
CA ARG A 305 -9.97 -4.90 5.68
C ARG A 305 -10.69 -4.11 4.59
N LYS A 306 -10.75 -4.69 3.38
CA LYS A 306 -11.61 -4.18 2.29
C LYS A 306 -13.01 -3.87 2.79
N GLY A 307 -13.55 -2.72 2.38
CA GLY A 307 -14.90 -2.31 2.72
C GLY A 307 -15.95 -3.29 2.22
N THR A 308 -17.13 -3.29 2.84
CA THR A 308 -18.26 -4.14 2.42
C THR A 308 -18.68 -3.84 0.98
N SER A 309 -18.70 -2.57 0.59
CA SER A 309 -19.05 -2.12 -0.76
C SER A 309 -18.01 -2.56 -1.81
N GLU A 310 -16.72 -2.48 -1.49
CA GLU A 310 -15.63 -2.88 -2.40
C GLU A 310 -15.70 -4.39 -2.69
N ARG A 311 -15.85 -5.21 -1.65
CA ARG A 311 -16.04 -6.66 -1.80
C ARG A 311 -17.32 -7.03 -2.56
N PHE A 312 -18.33 -6.17 -2.54
CA PHE A 312 -19.54 -6.37 -3.33
C PHE A 312 -19.27 -6.10 -4.81
N ILE A 313 -18.61 -4.98 -5.13
CA ILE A 313 -18.26 -4.62 -6.52
C ILE A 313 -17.36 -5.67 -7.16
N GLU A 314 -16.33 -6.18 -6.46
CA GLU A 314 -15.47 -7.26 -6.96
C GLU A 314 -16.26 -8.53 -7.28
N ARG A 315 -17.12 -8.96 -6.35
CA ARG A 315 -17.96 -10.16 -6.55
C ARG A 315 -18.95 -9.97 -7.71
N PHE A 316 -19.50 -8.76 -7.85
CA PHE A 316 -20.36 -8.42 -8.97
C PHE A 316 -19.59 -8.52 -10.29
N GLY A 317 -18.41 -7.90 -10.37
CA GLY A 317 -17.52 -7.93 -11.54
C GLY A 317 -17.19 -9.35 -11.99
N LYS A 318 -16.80 -10.24 -11.07
CA LYS A 318 -16.47 -11.64 -11.36
C LYS A 318 -17.57 -12.44 -12.06
N ARG A 319 -18.84 -12.03 -11.93
CA ARG A 319 -19.96 -12.68 -12.62
C ARG A 319 -20.50 -11.86 -13.78
N TYR A 320 -20.50 -10.53 -13.64
CA TYR A 320 -20.97 -9.60 -14.67
C TYR A 320 -20.09 -9.63 -15.92
N SER A 321 -18.77 -9.46 -15.76
CA SER A 321 -17.82 -9.40 -16.89
C SER A 321 -17.85 -10.62 -17.82
N PRO A 322 -17.75 -11.87 -17.33
CA PRO A 322 -17.84 -13.02 -18.23
C PRO A 322 -19.22 -13.17 -18.86
N THR A 323 -20.30 -12.79 -18.17
CA THR A 323 -21.66 -12.86 -18.72
C THR A 323 -21.84 -11.88 -19.88
N VAL A 324 -21.33 -10.65 -19.74
CA VAL A 324 -21.41 -9.63 -20.80
C VAL A 324 -20.54 -10.00 -21.99
N LEU A 325 -19.31 -10.49 -21.76
CA LEU A 325 -18.44 -10.96 -22.83
C LEU A 325 -19.08 -12.14 -23.58
N ALA A 326 -19.65 -13.12 -22.86
CA ALA A 326 -20.37 -14.23 -23.48
C ALA A 326 -21.59 -13.74 -24.28
N ALA A 327 -22.36 -12.78 -23.75
CA ALA A 327 -23.49 -12.19 -24.46
C ALA A 327 -23.04 -11.47 -25.74
N GLY A 328 -21.93 -10.73 -25.71
CA GLY A 328 -21.36 -10.07 -26.90
C GLY A 328 -20.93 -11.08 -27.96
N VAL A 329 -20.27 -12.16 -27.57
CA VAL A 329 -19.90 -13.26 -28.48
C VAL A 329 -21.14 -13.93 -29.08
N LEU A 330 -22.15 -14.22 -28.26
CA LEU A 330 -23.42 -14.77 -28.74
C LEU A 330 -24.11 -13.81 -29.70
N MET A 331 -24.12 -12.52 -29.41
CA MET A 331 -24.73 -11.51 -30.27
C MET A 331 -24.02 -11.38 -31.61
N ALA A 332 -22.69 -11.61 -31.66
CA ALA A 332 -21.94 -11.65 -32.91
C ALA A 332 -22.21 -12.93 -33.73
N ILE A 333 -22.39 -14.08 -33.09
CA ILE A 333 -22.48 -15.39 -33.77
C ILE A 333 -23.91 -15.79 -34.13
N VAL A 334 -24.86 -15.62 -33.20
CA VAL A 334 -26.23 -16.15 -33.31
C VAL A 334 -26.98 -15.61 -34.53
N PRO A 335 -26.95 -14.29 -34.85
CA PRO A 335 -27.64 -13.77 -36.03
C PRO A 335 -27.14 -14.39 -37.34
N SER A 336 -25.82 -14.58 -37.47
CA SER A 336 -25.24 -15.20 -38.66
C SER A 336 -25.61 -16.68 -38.77
N LEU A 337 -25.60 -17.42 -37.65
CA LEU A 337 -25.89 -18.85 -37.65
C LEU A 337 -27.37 -19.17 -37.87
N VAL A 338 -28.28 -18.38 -37.31
CA VAL A 338 -29.73 -18.64 -37.34
C VAL A 338 -30.43 -17.99 -38.53
N TRP A 339 -30.00 -16.79 -38.92
CA TRP A 339 -30.65 -16.01 -39.99
C TRP A 339 -29.82 -15.89 -41.28
N GLN A 340 -28.66 -16.54 -41.37
CA GLN A 340 -27.71 -16.37 -42.49
C GLN A 340 -27.37 -14.90 -42.77
N ALA A 341 -27.34 -14.08 -41.71
CA ALA A 341 -26.96 -12.68 -41.84
C ALA A 341 -25.49 -12.55 -42.28
N GLU A 342 -25.22 -11.61 -43.18
CA GLU A 342 -23.86 -11.31 -43.66
C GLU A 342 -22.98 -10.82 -42.49
N TRP A 343 -21.72 -11.26 -42.47
CA TRP A 343 -20.74 -10.97 -41.41
C TRP A 343 -20.28 -9.50 -41.36
N MET A 344 -20.77 -8.66 -42.27
CA MET A 344 -20.33 -7.29 -42.47
C MET A 344 -21.49 -6.29 -42.33
N THR A 345 -21.79 -5.92 -41.09
CA THR A 345 -22.35 -4.61 -40.72
C THR A 345 -21.76 -4.21 -39.38
#